data_AF-A0A3B1B132-F1
#
_entry.id   AF-A0A3B1B132-F1
#
_cell.length_a   1.000
_cell.length_b   1.000
_cell.length_c   1.000
_cell.angle_alpha   90.00
_cell.angle_beta   90.00
_cell.angle_gamma   90.00
#
_symmetry.space_group_name_H-M   'P 1'
#
loop_
_entity.id
_entity.type
_entity.pdbx_description
1 polymer ?
#
loop_
_entity_poly.entity_id
_entity_poly.type
_entity_poly.pdbx_seq_one_letter_code
_entity_poly.pdbx_strand_id
1 'polypeptide(L)'
;NLHFELCYYQGLDYCIRHGLQRFDPGAQGEHKISRGFLPTATWSAHWIAHPEFRSAIADFLQRETRSIQDYIETLGEHTPFKRNY
;
A
#
# COMPACT_ATOMS: atom_id res chain seq x y z
N ASN A 1 0.53 -21.07 8.37
CA ASN A 1 1.41 -20.68 9.49
C ASN A 1 2.77 -20.15 9.06
N LEU A 2 3.59 -20.82 8.24
CA LEU A 2 4.95 -20.33 7.93
C LEU A 2 5.02 -19.00 7.16
N HIS A 3 4.19 -18.79 6.15
CA HIS A 3 4.19 -17.55 5.35
C HIS A 3 3.93 -16.29 6.21
N PHE A 4 3.06 -16.37 7.21
CA PHE A 4 2.72 -15.22 8.05
C PHE A 4 3.85 -14.84 9.00
N GLU A 5 4.46 -15.86 9.60
CA GLU A 5 5.58 -15.70 10.51
C GLU A 5 6.74 -14.97 9.83
N LEU A 6 7.15 -15.48 8.67
CA LEU A 6 8.29 -14.94 7.94
C LEU A 6 7.99 -13.61 7.26
N CYS A 7 6.78 -13.41 6.72
CA CYS A 7 6.48 -12.20 5.95
C CYS A 7 6.02 -11.01 6.79
N TYR A 8 5.50 -11.22 8.01
CA TYR A 8 4.96 -10.12 8.83
C TYR A 8 5.53 -10.09 10.25
N TYR A 9 5.42 -11.18 11.01
CA TYR A 9 5.70 -11.13 12.45
C TYR A 9 7.17 -10.94 12.77
N GLN A 10 8.08 -11.62 12.07
CA GLN A 10 9.51 -11.42 12.27
C GLN A 10 9.96 -9.99 11.89
N GLY A 11 9.39 -9.43 10.82
CA GLY A 11 9.66 -8.05 10.41
C GLY A 11 9.16 -7.03 11.42
N LEU A 12 7.93 -7.21 11.92
CA LEU A 12 7.34 -6.36 12.95
C LEU A 12 8.13 -6.43 14.27
N ASP A 13 8.48 -7.63 14.72
CA ASP A 13 9.30 -7.83 15.91
C ASP A 13 10.68 -7.17 15.79
N TYR A 14 11.30 -7.28 14.61
CA TYR A 14 12.55 -6.57 14.32
C TYR A 14 12.37 -5.06 14.43
N CYS A 15 11.30 -4.49 13.83
CA CYS A 15 11.01 -3.06 13.91
C CYS A 15 10.82 -2.60 15.36
N ILE A 16 10.05 -3.34 16.16
CA ILE A 16 9.80 -3.03 17.57
C ILE A 16 11.11 -3.04 18.36
N ARG A 17 11.94 -4.09 18.22
CA ARG A 17 13.22 -4.23 18.92
C ARG A 17 14.21 -3.11 18.61
N HIS A 18 14.17 -2.58 17.39
CA HIS A 18 15.10 -1.55 16.91
C HIS A 18 14.50 -0.13 16.92
N GLY A 19 13.28 0.05 17.44
CA GLY A 19 12.61 1.35 17.46
C GLY A 19 12.27 1.92 16.08
N LEU A 20 12.15 1.06 15.06
CA LEU A 20 11.74 1.47 13.73
C LEU A 20 10.24 1.74 13.72
N GLN A 21 9.86 2.93 13.24
CA GLN A 21 8.48 3.39 13.27
C GLN A 21 7.61 2.88 12.11
N ARG A 22 8.23 2.31 11.08
CA ARG A 22 7.55 1.91 9.85
C ARG A 22 7.98 0.52 9.42
N PHE A 23 7.00 -0.28 9.03
CA PHE A 23 7.18 -1.58 8.41
C PHE A 23 6.29 -1.64 7.16
N ASP A 24 6.88 -2.01 6.03
CA ASP A 24 6.16 -2.18 4.77
C ASP A 24 6.04 -3.69 4.45
N PRO A 25 4.83 -4.27 4.44
CA PRO A 25 4.60 -5.67 4.11
C PRO A 25 4.70 -5.97 2.61
N GLY A 26 5.07 -4.98 1.78
CA GLY A 26 5.12 -5.04 0.33
C GLY A 26 3.77 -4.82 -0.35
N ALA A 27 3.78 -4.70 -1.68
CA ALA A 27 2.58 -4.54 -2.50
C ALA A 27 1.92 -5.90 -2.78
N GLN A 28 0.85 -6.26 -2.04
CA GLN A 28 0.05 -7.46 -2.38
C GLN A 28 -1.31 -7.50 -1.68
N GLY A 29 -2.40 -7.45 -2.46
CA GLY A 29 -3.76 -7.92 -2.14
C GLY A 29 -4.53 -7.33 -0.94
N GLU A 30 -5.84 -7.18 -1.10
CA GLU A 30 -6.79 -6.70 -0.08
C GLU A 30 -6.76 -7.51 1.23
N HIS A 31 -6.36 -8.78 1.14
CA HIS A 31 -6.27 -9.70 2.28
C HIS A 31 -5.29 -9.24 3.38
N LYS A 32 -4.48 -8.21 3.15
CA LYS A 32 -3.61 -7.59 4.16
C LYS A 32 -4.36 -6.67 5.12
N ILE A 33 -5.52 -6.16 4.73
CA ILE A 33 -6.34 -5.27 5.57
C ILE A 33 -6.79 -5.99 6.83
N SER A 34 -7.28 -7.22 6.71
CA SER A 34 -7.67 -8.05 7.86
C SER A 34 -6.51 -8.37 8.81
N ARG A 35 -5.26 -8.13 8.39
CA ARG A 35 -4.04 -8.33 9.18
C ARG A 35 -3.52 -7.03 9.80
N GLY A 36 -4.27 -5.93 9.67
CA GLY A 36 -3.93 -4.62 10.24
C GLY A 36 -3.08 -3.73 9.34
N PHE A 37 -2.80 -4.13 8.10
CA PHE A 37 -2.10 -3.28 7.13
C PHE A 37 -3.11 -2.47 6.31
N LEU A 38 -3.20 -1.19 6.63
CA LEU A 38 -4.16 -0.28 6.01
C LEU A 38 -3.73 0.12 4.59
N PRO A 39 -4.69 0.35 3.67
CA PRO A 39 -4.39 0.86 2.35
C PRO A 39 -3.66 2.20 2.48
N THR A 40 -2.48 2.29 1.89
CA THR A 40 -1.60 3.47 1.99
C THR A 40 -1.14 3.84 0.59
N ALA A 41 -1.37 5.10 0.20
CA ALA A 41 -0.89 5.61 -1.06
C ALA A 41 0.64 5.56 -1.11
N THR A 42 1.18 5.08 -2.23
CA THR A 42 2.63 4.99 -2.47
C THR A 42 2.96 5.70 -3.77
N TRP A 43 4.08 6.42 -3.80
CA TRP A 43 4.51 7.18 -4.95
C TRP A 43 5.81 6.61 -5.53
N SER A 44 5.92 6.66 -6.85
CA SER A 44 7.15 6.33 -7.57
C SER A 44 7.43 7.40 -8.61
N ALA A 45 8.69 7.58 -8.95
CA ALA A 45 9.13 8.54 -9.95
C ALA A 45 9.81 7.79 -11.10
N HIS A 46 9.36 8.07 -12.32
CA HIS A 46 9.85 7.41 -13.53
C HIS A 46 10.23 8.46 -14.56
N TRP A 47 11.43 8.31 -15.14
CA TRP A 47 11.83 9.10 -16.29
C TRP A 47 11.43 8.38 -17.58
N ILE A 48 10.61 9.05 -18.39
CA ILE A 48 10.14 8.51 -19.66
C ILE A 48 10.78 9.32 -20.79
N ALA A 49 11.77 8.71 -21.46
CA ALA A 49 12.55 9.38 -22.49
C ALA A 49 11.75 9.67 -23.77
N HIS A 50 10.87 8.74 -24.18
CA HIS A 50 10.11 8.89 -25.41
C HIS A 50 8.88 9.80 -25.21
N PRO A 51 8.75 10.92 -25.94
CA PRO A 51 7.67 11.89 -25.71
C PRO A 51 6.26 11.31 -25.84
N GLU A 52 6.05 10.41 -26.81
CA GLU A 52 4.73 9.79 -27.03
C GLU A 52 4.32 8.88 -25.87
N PHE A 53 5.25 8.12 -25.31
CA PHE A 53 4.99 7.31 -24.11
C PHE A 53 4.76 8.19 -22.90
N ARG A 54 5.51 9.30 -22.77
CA ARG A 54 5.29 10.25 -21.68
C ARG A 54 3.87 10.82 -21.71
N SER A 55 3.37 11.17 -22.90
CA SER A 55 2.00 11.67 -23.06
C SER A 55 0.98 10.59 -22.74
N ALA A 56 1.11 9.40 -23.34
CA ALA A 56 0.17 8.30 -23.12
C ALA A 56 0.08 7.87 -21.64
N ILE A 57 1.22 7.79 -20.96
CA ILE A 57 1.28 7.49 -19.52
C ILE A 57 0.64 8.61 -18.71
N ALA A 58 0.94 9.88 -19.01
CA ALA A 58 0.33 11.02 -18.31
C ALA A 58 -1.20 11.03 -18.43
N ASP A 59 -1.73 10.77 -19.63
CA ASP A 59 -3.17 10.71 -19.88
C ASP A 59 -3.85 9.53 -19.17
N PHE A 60 -3.15 8.40 -19.05
CA PHE A 60 -3.62 7.25 -18.28
C PHE A 60 -3.64 7.55 -16.77
N LEU A 61 -2.57 8.14 -16.24
CA LEU A 61 -2.42 8.46 -14.81
C LEU A 61 -3.52 9.40 -14.30
N GLN A 62 -4.07 10.28 -15.14
CA GLN A 62 -5.21 11.12 -14.76
C GLN A 62 -6.43 10.30 -14.32
N ARG A 63 -6.72 9.20 -15.01
CA ARG A 63 -7.84 8.30 -14.68
C ARG A 63 -7.46 7.34 -13.57
N GLU A 64 -6.29 6.73 -13.67
CA GLU A 64 -5.82 5.75 -12.69
C GLU A 64 -5.70 6.36 -11.28
N THR A 65 -5.14 7.57 -11.15
CA THR A 65 -4.98 8.23 -9.84
C THR A 65 -6.31 8.36 -9.11
N ARG A 66 -7.36 8.79 -9.82
CA ARG A 66 -8.70 8.88 -9.24
C ARG A 66 -9.24 7.51 -8.83
N SER A 67 -9.13 6.52 -9.72
CA SER A 67 -9.60 5.16 -9.42
C SER A 67 -8.88 4.54 -8.22
N ILE A 68 -7.58 4.80 -8.07
CA ILE A 68 -6.79 4.34 -6.91
C ILE A 68 -7.20 5.06 -5.63
N GLN A 69 -7.51 6.36 -5.69
CA GLN A 69 -8.03 7.10 -4.54
C GLN A 69 -9.37 6.55 -4.07
N ASP A 70 -10.33 6.40 -4.98
CA ASP A 70 -11.65 5.82 -4.69
C ASP A 70 -11.53 4.40 -4.10
N TYR A 71 -10.58 3.61 -4.63
CA TYR A 71 -10.30 2.27 -4.14
C TYR A 71 -9.70 2.27 -2.72
N ILE A 72 -8.74 3.16 -2.43
CA ILE A 72 -8.16 3.30 -1.08
C ILE A 72 -9.25 3.69 -0.07
N GLU A 73 -10.13 4.62 -0.43
CA GLU A 73 -11.25 5.04 0.42
C GLU A 73 -12.19 3.87 0.70
N THR A 74 -12.61 3.15 -0.34
CA THR A 74 -13.47 1.96 -0.22
C THR A 74 -12.85 0.91 0.71
N LEU A 75 -11.56 0.62 0.55
CA LEU A 75 -10.85 -0.32 1.42
C LEU A 75 -10.71 0.18 2.87
N GLY A 76 -10.62 1.50 3.05
CA GLY A 76 -10.61 2.16 4.35
C GLY A 76 -11.93 2.08 5.13
N GLU A 77 -13.04 1.76 4.47
CA GLU A 77 -14.31 1.45 5.15
C GLU A 77 -14.32 0.03 5.76
N HIS A 78 -13.43 -0.85 5.30
CA HIS A 78 -13.35 -2.26 5.67
C HIS A 78 -12.20 -2.58 6.65
N THR A 79 -11.74 -1.60 7.43
CA THR A 79 -10.62 -1.83 8.37
C THR A 79 -11.02 -2.72 9.55
N PRO A 80 -10.09 -3.53 10.08
CA PRO A 80 -10.35 -4.38 11.25
C PRO A 80 -10.37 -3.60 12.57
N PHE A 81 -10.07 -2.30 12.55
CA PHE A 81 -9.99 -1.48 13.76
C PHE A 81 -11.37 -0.91 14.10
N LYS A 82 -11.71 -0.91 15.39
CA LYS A 82 -12.92 -0.22 15.86
C LYS A 82 -12.76 1.29 15.64
N ARG A 83 -13.78 1.96 15.08
CA ARG A 83 -13.85 3.43 15.16
C ARG A 83 -13.86 3.80 16.64
N ASN A 84 -12.84 4.53 17.08
CA ASN A 84 -12.81 5.09 18.42
C ASN A 84 -14.02 6.05 18.56
N TYR A 85 -14.83 5.83 19.59
CA TYR A 85 -15.94 6.70 20.00
C TYR A 85 -15.43 7.82 20.90
#